data_AF-A0A858BC11-F1
#
_entry.id   AF-A0A858BC11-F1
#
_cell.length_a   1.000
_cell.length_b   1.000
_cell.length_c   1.000
_cell.angle_alpha   90.00
_cell.angle_beta   90.00
_cell.angle_gamma   90.00
#
_symmetry.space_group_name_H-M   'P 1'
#
loop_
_entity.id
_entity.type
_entity.pdbx_description
1 polymer ?
#
loop_
_entity_poly.entity_id
_entity_poly.type
_entity_poly.pdbx_seq_one_letter_code
_entity_poly.pdbx_strand_id
1 'polypeptide(L)' 'RDAPVAIVTQSPNVMDLVKCDGAALYYRKKFWMLGVTPTEAQIKDITEWLLEYHGEST' A
#
# COMPACT_ATOMS: atom_id res chain seq x y z
N ARG A 1 8.13 17.53 -4.70
CA ARG A 1 8.22 16.68 -3.48
C ARG A 1 6.88 15.95 -3.39
N ASP A 2 6.75 14.90 -4.20
CA ASP A 2 5.47 14.22 -4.49
C ASP A 2 5.27 13.03 -3.56
N ALA A 3 5.51 13.25 -2.27
CA ALA A 3 5.15 12.30 -1.23
C ALA A 3 3.62 12.31 -1.09
N PRO A 4 2.96 11.14 -1.02
CA PRO A 4 3.50 9.82 -0.70
C PRO A 4 3.87 8.93 -1.91
N VAL A 5 3.63 9.37 -3.15
CA VAL A 5 3.81 8.57 -4.37
C VAL A 5 5.26 8.11 -4.55
N ALA A 6 6.22 8.99 -4.23
CA ALA A 6 7.65 8.72 -4.34
C ALA A 6 8.12 7.47 -3.58
N ILE A 7 7.42 7.05 -2.52
CA ILE A 7 7.74 5.85 -1.72
C ILE A 7 7.67 4.56 -2.55
N VAL A 8 6.74 4.52 -3.51
CA VAL A 8 6.51 3.35 -4.37
C VAL A 8 7.21 3.51 -5.73
N THR A 9 7.31 4.74 -6.24
CA THR A 9 7.72 4.98 -7.63
C THR A 9 9.20 5.30 -7.84
N GLN A 10 9.96 5.64 -6.79
CA GLN A 10 11.39 6.00 -6.90
C GLN A 10 12.28 4.87 -6.40
N SER A 11 13.55 4.83 -6.84
CA SER A 11 14.54 3.90 -6.29
C SER A 11 15.48 4.67 -5.35
N PRO A 12 15.74 4.16 -4.12
CA PRO A 12 15.15 2.96 -3.53
C PRO A 12 13.66 3.13 -3.17
N ASN A 13 12.87 2.05 -3.26
CA ASN A 13 11.45 1.99 -2.94
C ASN A 13 11.19 1.14 -1.68
N VAL A 14 9.91 1.04 -1.29
CA VAL A 14 9.47 0.27 -0.11
C VAL A 14 9.89 -1.21 -0.10
N MET A 15 10.00 -1.85 -1.27
CA MET A 15 10.46 -3.26 -1.36
C MET A 15 11.97 -3.40 -1.16
N ASP A 16 12.75 -2.31 -1.23
CA ASP A 16 14.16 -2.31 -0.85
C ASP A 16 14.32 -2.28 0.69
N LEU A 17 13.29 -1.85 1.43
CA LEU A 17 13.30 -1.78 2.90
C LEU A 17 12.87 -3.10 3.56
N VAL A 18 11.95 -3.83 2.94
CA VAL A 18 11.38 -5.07 3.47
C VAL A 18 11.39 -6.13 2.36
N LYS A 19 11.89 -7.32 2.66
CA LYS A 19 11.81 -8.46 1.74
C LYS A 19 10.34 -8.85 1.55
N CYS A 20 9.78 -8.56 0.38
CA CYS A 20 8.43 -8.94 -0.01
C CYS A 20 8.33 -9.15 -1.53
N ASP A 21 7.26 -9.81 -1.97
CA ASP A 21 6.96 -10.03 -3.39
C ASP A 21 6.21 -8.85 -4.03
N GLY A 22 5.65 -7.95 -3.21
CA GLY A 22 4.99 -6.74 -3.68
C GLY A 22 4.56 -5.79 -2.57
N ALA A 23 4.15 -4.59 -2.96
CA ALA A 23 3.67 -3.54 -2.08
C ALA A 23 2.60 -2.69 -2.78
N ALA A 24 1.63 -2.19 -1.99
CA ALA A 24 0.59 -1.29 -2.48
C ALA A 24 0.42 -0.10 -1.53
N LEU A 25 0.29 1.10 -2.11
CA LEU A 25 -0.10 2.33 -1.40
C LEU A 25 -1.51 2.71 -1.83
N TYR A 26 -2.42 2.79 -0.86
CA TYR A 26 -3.77 3.34 -1.06
C TYR A 26 -3.89 4.68 -0.36
N TYR A 27 -3.98 5.77 -1.12
CA TYR A 27 -4.09 7.13 -0.58
C TYR A 27 -5.02 7.99 -1.42
N ARG A 28 -5.95 8.70 -0.77
CA ARG A 28 -6.96 9.56 -1.43
C ARG A 28 -7.68 8.87 -2.60
N LYS A 29 -8.13 7.63 -2.37
CA LYS A 29 -8.83 6.79 -3.36
C LYS A 29 -7.98 6.44 -4.61
N LYS A 30 -6.66 6.56 -4.54
CA LYS A 30 -5.73 6.19 -5.61
C LYS A 30 -4.84 5.04 -5.14
N PHE A 31 -4.50 4.15 -6.07
CA PHE A 31 -3.63 3.01 -5.86
C PHE A 31 -2.30 3.21 -6.58
N TRP A 32 -1.22 2.87 -5.90
CA TRP A 32 0.09 2.66 -6.50
C TRP A 32 0.57 1.28 -6.09
N MET A 33 0.81 0.42 -7.07
CA MET A 33 1.12 -1.00 -6.88
C MET A 33 2.49 -1.29 -7.45
N LEU A 34 3.26 -2.13 -6.75
CA LEU A 34 4.59 -2.55 -7.14
C LEU A 34 4.75 -4.05 -6.86
N GLY A 35 5.24 -4.82 -7.83
CA GLY A 35 5.37 -6.27 -7.71
C GLY A 35 4.03 -7.01 -7.69
N VAL A 36 3.96 -8.11 -6.95
CA VAL A 36 2.78 -8.96 -6.81
C VAL A 36 1.84 -8.36 -5.77
N THR A 37 0.66 -7.91 -6.20
CA THR A 37 -0.34 -7.28 -5.32
C THR A 37 -1.73 -7.86 -5.56
N PRO A 38 -2.63 -7.83 -4.56
CA PRO A 38 -4.04 -8.11 -4.78
C PRO A 38 -4.68 -7.08 -5.73
N THR A 39 -5.87 -7.39 -6.25
CA THR A 39 -6.64 -6.45 -7.07
C THR A 39 -7.11 -5.23 -6.26
N GLU A 40 -7.46 -4.12 -6.92
CA GLU A 40 -7.97 -2.92 -6.20
C GLU A 40 -9.19 -3.22 -5.32
N ALA A 41 -10.07 -4.14 -5.74
CA ALA A 41 -11.21 -4.57 -4.94
C ALA A 41 -10.74 -5.28 -3.66
N GLN A 42 -9.83 -6.25 -3.80
CA GLN A 42 -9.27 -6.97 -2.66
C GLN A 42 -8.50 -6.05 -1.71
N ILE A 43 -7.76 -5.05 -2.23
CA ILE A 43 -7.06 -4.08 -1.39
C ILE A 43 -8.06 -3.24 -0.57
N LYS A 44 -9.19 -2.82 -1.18
CA LYS A 44 -10.27 -2.12 -0.45
C LYS A 44 -10.86 -3.00 0.63
N ASP A 45 -11.21 -4.24 0.31
CA ASP A 45 -11.78 -5.19 1.27
C ASP A 45 -10.83 -5.40 2.47
N ILE A 46 -9.52 -5.54 2.22
CA ILE A 46 -8.50 -5.68 3.27
C ILE A 46 -8.37 -4.39 4.10
N THR A 47 -8.41 -3.20 3.47
CA THR A 47 -8.30 -1.93 4.21
C THR A 47 -9.55 -1.64 5.04
N GLU A 48 -10.73 -2.01 4.55
CA GLU A 48 -11.98 -1.95 5.31
C GLU A 48 -11.95 -2.91 6.50
N TRP A 49 -11.52 -4.16 6.29
CA TRP A 49 -11.31 -5.13 7.37
C TRP A 49 -10.33 -4.63 8.43
N LEU A 50 -9.18 -4.08 8.03
CA LEU A 50 -8.21 -3.50 8.95
C LEU A 50 -8.79 -2.34 9.76
N LEU A 51 -9.59 -1.47 9.12
CA LEU A 51 -10.20 -0.34 9.81
C LEU A 51 -11.28 -0.79 10.81
N GLU A 52 -12.11 -1.75 10.43
CA GLU A 52 -13.19 -2.29 11.27
C GLU A 52 -12.65 -2.98 12.53
N TYR A 53 -11.60 -3.81 12.41
CA TYR A 53 -11.12 -4.65 13.51
C TYR A 53 -9.87 -4.14 14.20
N HIS A 54 -9.08 -3.28 13.56
CA HIS A 54 -7.79 -2.81 14.07
C HIS A 54 -7.61 -1.28 14.04
N GLY A 55 -8.62 -0.51 13.62
CA GLY A 55 -8.54 0.95 13.48
C GLY A 55 -8.33 1.71 14.79
N GLU A 56 -8.72 1.11 15.92
CA GLU A 56 -8.59 1.70 17.27
C GLU A 56 -7.25 1.34 17.95
N SER A 57 -6.39 0.52 17.31
CA SER A 57 -5.19 -0.06 17.93
C SER A 57 -3.91 0.78 17.77
N THR A 58 -4.02 2.07 17.43
CA THR A 58 -2.87 2.99 17.26
C THR A 58 -2.45 3.69 18.53
#